data_AF-A0A074XJG3-F1
#
_entry.id   AF-A0A074XJG3-F1
#
_cell.length_a   1.000
_cell.length_b   1.000
_cell.length_c   1.000
_cell.angle_alpha   90.00
_cell.angle_beta   90.00
_cell.angle_gamma   90.00
#
_symmetry.space_group_name_H-M   'P 1'
#
loop_
_entity.id
_entity.type
_entity.pdbx_description
1 polymer ?
#
loop_
_entity_poly.entity_id
_entity_poly.type
_entity_poly.pdbx_seq_one_letter_code
_entity_poly.pdbx_strand_id
1 'polypeptide(L)'
;MAQPRLQLDLSRLTSDGTTLGPSRRIYYPLADSHMLKLLTMRFNESATSVLYWGIEMEFVGALPHGFSEWTHDTSGQGVTINEVFGSPRNIRYRSGSHFLGHVEEIMRANENTIRVQIQNYQPNNAQNNSQMHVQNTAINCGC
;
A
#
# COMPACT_ATOMS: atom_id res chain seq x y z
N MET A 1 10.34 -11.83 -21.09
CA MET A 1 10.69 -12.23 -19.70
C MET A 1 10.15 -11.14 -18.80
N ALA A 2 9.19 -11.45 -17.91
CA ALA A 2 8.69 -10.47 -16.95
C ALA A 2 9.82 -10.09 -16.00
N GLN A 3 10.04 -8.80 -15.77
CA GLN A 3 11.01 -8.36 -14.77
C GLN A 3 10.53 -8.83 -13.40
N PRO A 4 11.41 -9.38 -12.55
CA PRO A 4 10.99 -9.85 -11.24
C PRO A 4 10.61 -8.62 -10.38
N ARG A 5 9.41 -8.64 -9.80
CA ARG A 5 8.86 -7.54 -8.98
C ARG A 5 9.41 -7.59 -7.57
N LEU A 6 9.63 -6.42 -6.96
CA LEU A 6 9.98 -6.36 -5.54
C LEU A 6 8.76 -6.72 -4.70
N GLN A 7 8.89 -7.72 -3.84
CA GLN A 7 7.86 -8.04 -2.86
C GLN A 7 7.91 -7.06 -1.70
N LEU A 8 6.80 -6.38 -1.45
CA LEU A 8 6.65 -5.44 -0.33
C LEU A 8 5.51 -5.90 0.59
N ASP A 9 5.85 -6.17 1.85
CA ASP A 9 4.89 -6.51 2.90
C ASP A 9 4.39 -5.22 3.57
N LEU A 10 3.17 -4.80 3.23
CA LEU A 10 2.58 -3.55 3.68
C LEU A 10 2.35 -3.53 5.20
N SER A 11 2.19 -4.69 5.82
CA SER A 11 1.98 -4.81 7.27
C SER A 11 3.22 -4.46 8.10
N ARG A 12 4.40 -4.45 7.46
CA ARG A 12 5.68 -4.07 8.09
C ARG A 12 5.96 -2.58 8.06
N LEU A 13 5.13 -1.82 7.35
CA LEU A 13 5.24 -0.36 7.30
C LEU A 13 4.55 0.25 8.52
N THR A 14 5.11 1.35 9.02
CA THR A 14 4.44 2.16 10.04
C THR A 14 3.16 2.71 9.43
N SER A 15 2.01 2.35 10.01
CA SER A 15 0.68 2.71 9.52
C SER A 15 -0.10 3.49 10.57
N ASP A 16 -1.01 4.34 10.11
CA ASP A 16 -1.95 5.13 10.92
C ASP A 16 -3.32 4.44 11.10
N GLY A 17 -3.41 3.16 10.72
CA GLY A 17 -4.65 2.38 10.82
C GLY A 17 -5.12 2.22 12.26
N THR A 18 -6.44 2.34 12.45
CA THR A 18 -7.07 2.42 13.78
C THR A 18 -7.56 1.08 14.32
N THR A 19 -7.54 0.01 13.52
CA THR A 19 -8.18 -1.30 13.79
C THR A 19 -9.71 -1.25 13.88
N LEU A 20 -10.32 -0.08 13.74
CA LEU A 20 -11.78 0.08 13.79
C LEU A 20 -12.42 -0.55 12.55
N GLY A 21 -13.27 -1.55 12.79
CA GLY A 21 -14.04 -2.26 11.77
C GLY A 21 -15.54 -2.01 11.89
N PRO A 22 -16.33 -2.44 10.88
CA PRO A 22 -17.77 -2.34 10.91
C PRO A 22 -18.41 -3.38 11.84
N SER A 23 -19.72 -3.24 12.04
CA SER A 23 -20.53 -4.25 12.71
C SER A 23 -20.61 -5.54 11.87
N ARG A 24 -20.27 -6.67 12.50
CA ARG A 24 -20.35 -8.02 11.90
C ARG A 24 -21.77 -8.50 11.61
N ARG A 25 -22.81 -7.74 11.99
CA ARG A 25 -24.21 -8.08 11.65
C ARG A 25 -24.53 -7.86 10.17
N ILE A 26 -23.81 -6.94 9.53
CA ILE A 26 -24.05 -6.51 8.15
C ILE A 26 -22.84 -6.85 7.27
N TYR A 27 -21.64 -6.78 7.86
CA TYR A 27 -20.39 -6.93 7.13
C TYR A 27 -19.70 -8.26 7.44
N TYR A 28 -19.10 -8.83 6.40
CA TYR A 28 -18.26 -10.03 6.47
C TYR A 28 -16.82 -9.66 6.12
N PRO A 29 -15.81 -10.11 6.89
CA PRO A 29 -14.42 -9.80 6.59
C PRO A 29 -13.99 -10.53 5.32
N LEU A 30 -13.20 -9.87 4.48
CA LEU A 30 -12.52 -10.47 3.34
C LEU A 30 -11.06 -10.77 3.70
N ALA A 31 -10.48 -11.75 3.02
CA ALA A 31 -9.05 -12.02 3.17
C ALA A 31 -8.23 -10.92 2.51
N ASP A 32 -7.18 -10.45 3.19
CA ASP A 32 -6.28 -9.40 2.72
C ASP A 32 -5.71 -9.66 1.31
N SER A 33 -5.51 -10.93 0.96
CA SER A 33 -5.01 -11.33 -0.36
C SER A 33 -5.86 -10.85 -1.53
N HIS A 34 -7.16 -10.58 -1.31
CA HIS A 34 -8.03 -9.98 -2.30
C HIS A 34 -7.61 -8.53 -2.60
N MET A 35 -7.56 -7.68 -1.58
CA MET A 35 -7.15 -6.29 -1.72
C MET A 35 -5.67 -6.15 -2.13
N LEU A 36 -4.76 -6.98 -1.63
CA LEU A 36 -3.35 -6.94 -2.02
C LEU A 36 -3.13 -7.17 -3.52
N LYS A 37 -3.91 -8.08 -4.14
CA LYS A 37 -3.90 -8.27 -5.59
C LYS A 37 -4.38 -7.04 -6.35
N LEU A 38 -5.46 -6.41 -5.88
CA LEU A 38 -5.99 -5.19 -6.49
C LEU A 38 -4.98 -4.04 -6.38
N LEU A 39 -4.39 -3.86 -5.20
CA LEU A 39 -3.34 -2.85 -4.98
C LEU A 39 -2.13 -3.10 -5.89
N THR A 40 -1.68 -4.34 -6.01
CA THR A 40 -0.55 -4.73 -6.88
C THR A 40 -0.84 -4.38 -8.34
N MET A 41 -2.03 -4.71 -8.81
CA MET A 41 -2.45 -4.39 -10.18
C MET A 41 -2.48 -2.87 -10.38
N ARG A 42 -3.16 -2.12 -9.50
CA ARG A 42 -3.32 -0.67 -9.63
C ARG A 42 -2.01 0.10 -9.51
N PHE A 43 -1.11 -0.32 -8.63
CA PHE A 43 0.21 0.30 -8.48
C PHE A 43 1.03 0.16 -9.76
N ASN A 44 1.07 -1.05 -10.35
CA ASN A 44 1.85 -1.30 -11.55
C ASN A 44 1.19 -0.74 -12.84
N GLU A 45 -0.13 -0.48 -12.83
CA GLU A 45 -0.80 0.29 -13.89
C GLU A 45 -0.47 1.79 -13.84
N SER A 46 -0.07 2.31 -12.68
CA SER A 46 0.28 3.72 -12.50
C SER A 46 1.73 3.98 -12.90
N ALA A 47 1.92 4.53 -14.10
CA ALA A 47 3.25 4.92 -14.58
C ALA A 47 3.95 5.90 -13.65
N THR A 48 3.21 6.81 -13.00
CA THR A 48 3.76 7.76 -12.02
C THR A 48 4.28 7.04 -10.77
N SER A 49 3.57 6.04 -10.27
CA SER A 49 3.96 5.28 -9.09
C SER A 49 5.20 4.43 -9.36
N VAL A 50 5.20 3.69 -10.48
CA VAL A 50 6.35 2.88 -10.91
C VAL A 50 7.57 3.78 -11.17
N LEU A 51 7.40 4.95 -11.80
CA LEU A 51 8.50 5.89 -12.04
C LEU A 51 9.06 6.48 -10.74
N TYR A 52 8.20 6.82 -9.78
CA TYR A 52 8.62 7.37 -8.49
C TYR A 52 9.47 6.38 -7.70
N TRP A 53 9.02 5.13 -7.62
CA TRP A 53 9.72 4.07 -6.90
C TRP A 53 10.85 3.43 -7.72
N GLY A 54 10.86 3.63 -9.04
CA GLY A 54 11.86 3.09 -9.96
C GLY A 54 11.75 1.59 -10.20
N ILE A 55 10.62 0.97 -9.81
CA ILE A 55 10.43 -0.48 -9.87
C ILE A 55 8.94 -0.88 -9.77
N GLU A 56 8.57 -1.98 -10.43
CA GLU A 56 7.29 -2.67 -10.20
C GLU A 56 7.29 -3.44 -8.87
N MET A 57 6.17 -3.41 -8.15
CA MET A 57 6.04 -4.05 -6.84
C MET A 57 4.96 -5.13 -6.81
N GLU A 58 5.14 -6.12 -5.95
CA GLU A 58 4.12 -7.10 -5.57
C GLU A 58 3.81 -6.92 -4.08
N PHE A 59 2.57 -6.55 -3.74
CA PHE A 59 2.18 -6.42 -2.34
C PHE A 59 1.81 -7.79 -1.77
N VAL A 60 2.49 -8.18 -0.69
CA VAL A 60 2.37 -9.50 -0.06
C VAL A 60 2.06 -9.37 1.43
N GLY A 61 1.82 -10.50 2.10
CA GLY A 61 1.56 -10.53 3.54
C GLY A 61 0.14 -10.10 3.89
N ALA A 62 0.02 -8.96 4.57
CA ALA A 62 -1.23 -8.39 5.04
C ALA A 62 -1.36 -6.91 4.66
N LEU A 63 -2.57 -6.35 4.79
CA LEU A 63 -2.78 -4.91 4.60
C LEU A 63 -1.99 -4.08 5.63
N PRO A 64 -1.80 -2.76 5.40
CA PRO A 64 -1.18 -1.90 6.40
C PRO A 64 -1.87 -2.07 7.76
N HIS A 65 -1.06 -2.13 8.83
CA HIS A 65 -1.57 -2.46 10.16
C HIS A 65 -2.73 -1.54 10.56
N GLY A 66 -3.83 -2.14 11.02
CA GLY A 66 -5.03 -1.42 11.43
C GLY A 66 -6.06 -1.18 10.32
N PHE A 67 -5.78 -1.58 9.08
CA PHE A 67 -6.76 -1.65 8.00
C PHE A 67 -7.29 -3.07 7.80
N SER A 68 -8.53 -3.18 7.32
CA SER A 68 -9.15 -4.48 6.98
C SER A 68 -10.21 -4.31 5.90
N GLU A 69 -10.29 -5.26 4.98
CA GLU A 69 -11.31 -5.29 3.92
C GLU A 69 -12.56 -6.06 4.40
N TRP A 70 -13.73 -5.51 4.10
CA TRP A 70 -15.02 -6.08 4.44
C TRP A 70 -15.97 -6.02 3.26
N THR A 71 -16.93 -6.92 3.22
CA THR A 71 -17.97 -6.97 2.21
C THR A 71 -19.36 -7.01 2.83
N HIS A 72 -20.35 -6.47 2.12
CA HIS A 72 -21.77 -6.57 2.48
C HIS A 72 -22.64 -6.49 1.22
N ASP A 73 -23.84 -7.04 1.31
CA ASP A 73 -24.83 -6.94 0.23
C ASP A 73 -25.78 -5.75 0.48
N THR A 74 -26.04 -4.96 -0.56
CA THR A 74 -27.07 -3.93 -0.49
C THR A 74 -28.44 -4.58 -0.43
N SER A 75 -29.20 -4.28 0.63
CA SER A 75 -30.57 -4.76 0.78
C SER A 75 -31.44 -4.34 -0.41
N GLY A 76 -31.99 -5.31 -1.13
CA GLY A 76 -32.97 -5.10 -2.20
C GLY A 76 -32.46 -5.20 -3.63
N GLN A 77 -31.14 -5.24 -3.87
CA GLN A 77 -30.58 -5.33 -5.23
C GLN A 77 -29.53 -6.44 -5.43
N GLY A 78 -29.12 -7.14 -4.36
CA GLY A 78 -28.14 -8.24 -4.47
C GLY A 78 -26.76 -7.78 -4.93
N VAL A 79 -26.44 -6.49 -4.81
CA VAL A 79 -25.13 -5.94 -5.15
C VAL A 79 -24.21 -6.09 -3.94
N THR A 80 -23.11 -6.80 -4.14
CA THR A 80 -22.04 -6.93 -3.15
C THR A 80 -21.11 -5.72 -3.22
N ILE A 81 -20.86 -5.07 -2.09
CA ILE A 81 -19.97 -3.92 -1.96
C ILE A 81 -18.81 -4.27 -1.04
N ASN A 82 -17.59 -4.04 -1.53
CA ASN A 82 -16.37 -4.17 -0.75
C ASN A 82 -15.88 -2.80 -0.28
N GLU A 83 -15.54 -2.70 1.01
CA GLU A 83 -15.04 -1.49 1.64
C GLU A 83 -13.84 -1.81 2.53
N VAL A 84 -12.82 -0.96 2.54
CA VAL A 84 -11.72 -1.02 3.51
C VAL A 84 -11.99 -0.06 4.65
N PHE A 85 -11.86 -0.59 5.87
CA PHE A 85 -12.04 0.12 7.14
C PHE A 85 -10.69 0.29 7.84
N GLY A 86 -10.66 1.16 8.86
CA GLY A 86 -9.47 1.43 9.66
C GLY A 86 -8.90 2.83 9.51
N SER A 87 -9.43 3.66 8.60
CA SER A 87 -8.92 5.03 8.40
C SER A 87 -9.07 5.89 9.67
N PRO A 88 -8.03 6.65 10.08
CA PRO A 88 -8.13 7.60 11.19
C PRO A 88 -9.07 8.77 10.88
N ARG A 89 -9.41 8.98 9.60
CA ARG A 89 -10.38 10.00 9.17
C ARG A 89 -11.83 9.53 9.26
N ASN A 90 -12.08 8.32 9.78
CA ASN A 90 -13.39 7.68 9.86
C ASN A 90 -14.10 7.59 8.48
N ILE A 91 -13.30 7.45 7.42
CA ILE A 91 -13.79 7.22 6.05
C ILE A 91 -13.61 5.74 5.67
N ARG A 92 -14.36 5.32 4.63
CA ARG A 92 -14.30 3.98 4.05
C ARG A 92 -13.78 4.07 2.63
N TYR A 93 -12.87 3.18 2.25
CA TYR A 93 -12.38 3.11 0.88
C TYR A 93 -13.18 2.08 0.09
N ARG A 94 -13.93 2.53 -0.93
CA ARG A 94 -14.85 1.69 -1.73
C ARG A 94 -14.24 1.16 -3.03
N SER A 95 -12.96 1.39 -3.25
CA SER A 95 -12.25 0.89 -4.43
C SER A 95 -10.77 0.71 -4.14
N GLY A 96 -10.15 -0.25 -4.84
CA GLY A 96 -8.71 -0.48 -4.74
C GLY A 96 -7.88 0.76 -5.11
N SER A 97 -8.35 1.58 -6.07
CA SER A 97 -7.65 2.82 -6.46
C SER A 97 -7.72 3.90 -5.37
N HIS A 98 -8.88 4.06 -4.72
CA HIS A 98 -9.00 5.03 -3.62
C HIS A 98 -8.16 4.60 -2.42
N PHE A 99 -8.16 3.29 -2.11
CA PHE A 99 -7.30 2.78 -1.05
C PHE A 99 -5.81 2.85 -1.40
N LEU A 100 -5.45 2.62 -2.68
CA LEU A 100 -4.06 2.73 -3.15
C LEU A 100 -3.49 4.12 -2.87
N GLY A 101 -4.25 5.19 -3.11
CA GLY A 101 -3.78 6.55 -2.83
C GLY A 101 -3.33 6.72 -1.37
N HIS A 102 -4.05 6.10 -0.43
CA HIS A 102 -3.67 6.12 0.98
C HIS A 102 -2.51 5.16 1.30
N VAL A 103 -2.46 3.98 0.67
CA VAL A 103 -1.30 3.08 0.78
C VAL A 103 -0.03 3.79 0.29
N GLU A 104 -0.11 4.60 -0.76
CA GLU A 104 1.03 5.39 -1.23
C GLU A 104 1.45 6.49 -0.26
N GLU A 105 0.51 7.10 0.47
CA GLU A 105 0.84 8.00 1.59
C GLU A 105 1.63 7.26 2.68
N ILE A 106 1.19 6.05 3.05
CA ILE A 106 1.90 5.18 4.01
C ILE A 106 3.28 4.81 3.47
N MET A 107 3.38 4.43 2.19
CA MET A 107 4.66 4.09 1.57
C MET A 107 5.62 5.29 1.57
N ARG A 108 5.15 6.49 1.25
CA ARG A 108 5.96 7.72 1.32
C ARG A 108 6.42 8.04 2.74
N ALA A 109 5.55 7.84 3.74
CA ALA A 109 5.94 7.99 5.14
C ALA A 109 7.03 6.99 5.58
N ASN A 110 7.11 5.84 4.90
CA ASN A 110 8.11 4.79 5.12
C ASN A 110 9.17 4.75 4.01
N GLU A 111 9.39 5.86 3.30
CA GLU A 111 10.18 5.86 2.07
C GLU A 111 11.60 5.34 2.28
N ASN A 112 12.31 5.76 3.34
CA ASN A 112 13.67 5.30 3.62
C ASN A 112 13.74 3.77 3.72
N THR A 113 12.80 3.15 4.43
CA THR A 113 12.74 1.69 4.59
C THR A 113 12.53 0.98 3.26
N ILE A 114 11.63 1.51 2.42
CA ILE A 114 11.35 0.94 1.10
C ILE A 114 12.54 1.14 0.16
N ARG A 115 13.19 2.30 0.17
CA ARG A 115 14.38 2.60 -0.64
C ARG A 115 15.55 1.68 -0.32
N VAL A 116 15.77 1.34 0.95
CA VAL A 116 16.77 0.34 1.36
C VAL A 116 16.44 -1.04 0.77
N GLN A 117 15.16 -1.46 0.79
CA GLN A 117 14.75 -2.73 0.18
C GLN A 117 14.97 -2.72 -1.34
N ILE A 118 14.62 -1.62 -2.01
CA ILE A 118 14.83 -1.44 -3.45
C ILE A 118 16.32 -1.51 -3.79
N GLN A 119 17.19 -0.84 -3.03
CA GLN A 119 18.63 -0.87 -3.24
C GLN A 119 19.19 -2.29 -3.09
N ASN A 120 18.80 -3.02 -2.05
CA ASN A 120 19.23 -4.40 -1.86
C ASN A 120 18.77 -5.32 -3.00
N TYR A 121 17.59 -5.03 -3.58
CA TYR A 121 17.04 -5.75 -4.70
C TYR A 121 17.67 -5.37 -6.06
N GLN A 122 18.08 -4.10 -6.21
CA GLN A 122 18.71 -3.56 -7.42
C GLN A 122 20.00 -2.77 -7.09
N PRO A 123 21.07 -3.44 -6.63
CA PRO A 123 22.27 -2.76 -6.14
C PRO A 123 22.98 -1.90 -7.21
N ASN A 124 22.78 -2.25 -8.48
CA ASN A 124 23.40 -1.56 -9.63
C ASN A 124 22.50 -0.46 -10.25
N ASN A 125 21.33 -0.16 -9.66
CA ASN A 125 20.44 0.88 -10.19
C ASN A 125 20.86 2.26 -9.68
N ALA A 126 21.63 2.98 -10.50
CA ALA A 126 22.16 4.31 -10.20
C ALA A 126 21.06 5.35 -9.86
N GLN A 127 19.88 5.24 -10.47
CA GLN A 127 18.76 6.14 -10.18
C GLN A 127 18.26 5.95 -8.74
N ASN A 128 18.06 4.70 -8.31
CA ASN A 128 17.61 4.42 -6.94
C ASN A 128 18.69 4.76 -5.90
N ASN A 129 19.95 4.47 -6.21
CA ASN A 129 21.08 4.78 -5.32
C ASN A 129 21.30 6.28 -5.13
N SER A 130 21.05 7.10 -6.16
CA SER A 130 21.16 8.55 -6.05
C SER A 130 20.05 9.18 -5.19
N GLN A 131 18.83 8.64 -5.22
CA GLN A 131 17.71 9.14 -4.39
C GLN A 131 17.95 8.90 -2.88
N MET A 132 18.59 7.79 -2.49
CA MET A 132 19.01 7.53 -1.10
C MET A 132 20.04 8.56 -0.60
N HIS A 133 21.01 8.93 -1.43
CA HIS A 133 22.06 9.88 -1.04
C HIS A 133 21.52 11.29 -0.76
N VAL A 134 20.45 11.71 -1.45
CA VAL A 134 19.77 12.99 -1.23
C VAL A 134 19.02 13.00 0.11
N GLN A 135 18.37 11.88 0.48
CA GLN A 135 17.66 11.78 1.76
C GLN A 135 18.62 11.79 2.96
N ASN A 136 19.77 11.12 2.86
CA ASN A 136 20.79 11.13 3.91
C ASN A 136 21.48 12.50 4.06
N THR A 137 21.62 13.29 2.99
CA THR A 137 22.15 14.66 3.11
C THR A 137 21.14 15.63 3.70
N ALA A 138 19.83 15.45 3.46
CA ALA A 138 18.79 16.28 4.07
C ALA A 138 18.71 16.10 5.61
N ILE A 139 19.01 14.91 6.13
CA ILE A 139 19.08 14.65 7.58
C ILE A 139 20.33 15.28 8.21
N ASN A 140 21.42 15.46 7.44
CA ASN A 140 22.68 16.04 7.91
C ASN A 140 22.78 17.57 7.80
N CYS A 141 21.79 18.24 7.20
CA CYS A 141 21.72 19.71 7.10
C CYS A 141 20.69 20.31 8.07
N GLY A 142 20.39 19.64 9.18
CA GLY A 142 19.56 20.14 10.27
C GLY A 142 20.35 20.29 11.56
N CYS A 143 21.21 21.32 11.63
CA CYS A 143 21.80 21.87 12.85
C CYS A 143 21.31 23.30 13.04
#